data_AF-A0A0N4WEF6-F1
#
_entry.id   AF-A0A0N4WEF6-F1
#
_cell.length_a   1.000
_cell.length_b   1.000
_cell.length_c   1.000
_cell.angle_alpha   90.00
_cell.angle_beta   90.00
_cell.angle_gamma   90.00
#
_symmetry.space_group_name_H-M   'P 1'
#
loop_
_entity.id
_entity.type
_entity.pdbx_description
1 polymer ?
#
loop_
_entity_poly.entity_id
_entity_poly.type
_entity_poly.pdbx_seq_one_letter_code
_entity_poly.pdbx_strand_id
1 'polypeptide(L)'
;MSSQVNAQNKGGATALHFAALNGNAYLVELLLSHPGIDMNLRNRDGNRPVDLCKDVPKKAWQDVAKLLTNWKKLEKIQVDFLAAGNVMVQLTDGAETSAGAILGEIGRELSIESNTLKLFALWVCSESLSKLKIVPSQY
;
A
#
# COMPACT_ATOMS: atom_id res chain seq x y z
N MET A 1 -5.39 19.50 11.74
CA MET A 1 -5.95 18.46 12.64
C MET A 1 -4.83 17.48 12.95
N SER A 2 -4.34 17.41 14.19
CA SER A 2 -3.37 16.40 14.60
C SER A 2 -4.06 15.03 14.57
N SER A 3 -3.72 14.19 13.59
CA SER A 3 -4.31 12.86 13.44
C SER A 3 -3.99 12.00 14.66
N GLN A 4 -5.01 11.43 15.30
CA GLN A 4 -4.85 10.57 16.49
C GLN A 4 -3.87 9.40 16.25
N VAL A 5 -3.72 8.95 15.01
CA VAL A 5 -2.78 7.89 14.62
C VAL A 5 -1.31 8.21 14.95
N ASN A 6 -0.95 9.49 15.01
CA ASN A 6 0.40 9.97 15.35
C ASN A 6 0.50 10.42 16.81
N ALA A 7 -0.51 10.16 17.65
CA ALA A 7 -0.48 10.58 19.04
C ALA A 7 0.74 9.99 19.76
N GLN A 8 1.48 10.85 20.44
CA GLN A 8 2.62 10.48 21.24
C GLN A 8 2.20 10.33 22.70
N ASN A 9 2.67 9.26 23.35
CA ASN A 9 2.52 9.11 24.80
C ASN A 9 3.46 10.09 25.55
N LYS A 10 3.48 10.01 26.90
CA LYS A 10 4.37 10.83 27.73
C LYS A 10 5.85 10.68 27.38
N GLY A 11 6.28 9.57 26.78
CA GLY A 11 7.64 9.31 26.32
C GLY A 11 7.93 9.74 24.88
N GLY A 12 6.98 10.37 24.17
CA GLY A 12 7.13 10.67 22.74
C GLY A 12 6.90 9.47 21.82
N ALA A 13 6.57 8.29 22.34
CA ALA A 13 6.36 7.10 21.53
C ALA A 13 4.95 7.08 20.92
N THR A 14 4.87 6.76 19.63
CA THR A 14 3.61 6.55 18.89
C THR A 14 3.24 5.06 18.86
N ALA A 15 2.03 4.73 18.41
CA ALA A 15 1.63 3.35 18.16
C ALA A 15 2.62 2.59 17.26
N LEU A 16 3.19 3.29 16.26
CA LEU A 16 4.15 2.70 15.34
C LEU A 16 5.50 2.34 16.01
N HIS A 17 5.93 3.11 17.01
CA HIS A 17 7.10 2.74 17.82
C HIS A 17 6.88 1.42 18.54
N PHE A 18 5.70 1.22 19.14
CA PHE A 18 5.37 -0.02 19.84
C PHE A 18 5.23 -1.19 18.87
N ALA A 19 4.65 -0.98 17.68
CA ALA A 19 4.56 -2.02 16.65
C ALA A 19 5.96 -2.47 16.19
N ALA A 20 6.87 -1.53 15.99
CA ALA A 20 8.26 -1.79 15.62
C ALA A 20 9.04 -2.51 16.72
N LEU A 21 8.94 -2.03 17.96
CA LEU A 21 9.61 -2.62 19.12
C LEU A 21 9.23 -4.09 19.33
N ASN A 22 7.97 -4.45 19.04
CA ASN A 22 7.47 -5.81 19.17
C ASN A 22 7.68 -6.69 17.92
N GLY A 23 8.26 -6.17 16.83
CA GLY A 23 8.43 -6.92 15.58
C GLY A 23 7.11 -7.31 14.93
N ASN A 24 6.03 -6.55 15.13
CA ASN A 24 4.69 -6.89 14.65
C ASN A 24 4.43 -6.29 13.26
N ALA A 25 4.80 -7.03 12.20
CA ALA A 25 4.64 -6.61 10.81
C ALA A 25 3.19 -6.27 10.45
N TYR A 26 2.23 -7.09 10.87
CA TYR A 26 0.81 -6.83 10.58
C TYR A 26 0.32 -5.49 11.15
N LEU A 27 0.67 -5.20 12.42
CA LEU A 27 0.29 -3.94 13.04
C LEU A 27 1.00 -2.74 12.39
N VAL A 28 2.26 -2.92 11.96
CA VAL A 28 2.99 -1.92 11.19
C VAL A 28 2.29 -1.62 9.87
N GLU A 29 1.93 -2.63 9.09
CA GLU A 29 1.19 -2.46 7.82
C GLU A 29 -0.15 -1.76 8.03
N LEU A 30 -0.91 -2.17 9.04
CA LEU A 30 -2.20 -1.56 9.38
C LEU A 30 -2.04 -0.08 9.71
N LEU A 31 -1.07 0.29 10.55
CA LEU A 31 -0.81 1.68 10.91
C LEU A 31 -0.31 2.49 9.71
N LEU A 32 0.59 1.93 8.91
CA LEU A 32 1.14 2.58 7.72
C LEU A 32 0.11 2.75 6.59
N SER A 33 -0.98 1.97 6.60
CA SER A 33 -2.12 2.13 5.69
C SER A 33 -2.97 3.35 6.03
N HIS A 34 -2.89 3.87 7.26
CA HIS A 34 -3.73 4.97 7.70
C HIS A 34 -3.30 6.30 7.06
N PRO A 35 -4.22 7.08 6.49
CA PRO A 35 -3.91 8.41 5.96
C PRO A 35 -3.26 9.30 7.02
N GLY A 36 -2.16 9.95 6.64
CA GLY A 36 -1.46 10.92 7.48
C GLY A 36 -0.57 10.31 8.57
N ILE A 37 -0.35 9.00 8.59
CA ILE A 37 0.65 8.37 9.46
C ILE A 37 2.05 8.95 9.19
N ASP A 38 2.77 9.31 10.24
CA ASP A 38 4.16 9.76 10.16
C ASP A 38 5.09 8.74 10.82
N MET A 39 5.85 8.05 9.97
CA MET A 39 6.80 7.03 10.37
C MET A 39 8.17 7.57 10.80
N ASN A 40 8.39 8.88 10.70
CA ASN A 40 9.65 9.55 11.03
C ASN A 40 9.62 10.27 12.38
N LEU A 41 8.48 10.27 13.08
CA LEU A 41 8.37 10.85 14.41
C LEU A 41 9.38 10.20 15.36
N ARG A 42 10.01 11.04 16.18
CA ARG A 42 10.99 10.61 17.17
C ARG A 42 10.37 10.59 18.55
N ASN A 43 10.68 9.56 19.32
CA ASN A 43 10.41 9.55 20.75
C ASN A 43 11.38 10.49 21.51
N ARG A 44 11.25 10.59 22.84
CA ARG A 44 12.13 11.44 23.67
C ARG A 44 13.60 11.01 23.68
N ASP A 45 13.88 9.74 23.36
CA ASP A 45 15.25 9.24 23.20
C ASP A 45 15.83 9.58 21.82
N GLY A 46 15.06 10.25 20.96
CA GLY A 46 15.44 10.59 19.60
C GLY A 46 15.28 9.45 18.60
N ASN A 47 14.73 8.31 18.98
CA ASN A 47 14.56 7.14 18.10
C ASN A 47 13.30 7.27 17.24
N ARG A 48 13.40 6.92 15.95
CA ARG A 48 12.25 6.63 15.09
C ARG A 48 11.75 5.20 15.34
N PRO A 49 10.54 4.82 14.90
CA PRO A 49 10.06 3.44 14.99
C PRO A 49 11.06 2.41 14.45
N VAL A 50 11.66 2.66 13.29
CA VAL A 50 12.65 1.75 12.66
C VAL A 50 13.92 1.59 13.50
N ASP A 51 14.33 2.62 14.23
CA ASP A 51 15.53 2.57 15.07
C ASP A 51 15.37 1.59 16.24
N LEU A 52 14.14 1.31 16.66
CA LEU A 52 13.84 0.34 17.72
C LEU A 52 13.91 -1.12 17.26
N CYS A 53 13.97 -1.39 15.95
CA CYS A 53 13.94 -2.76 15.41
C CYS A 53 15.09 -3.12 14.47
N LYS A 54 15.77 -2.14 13.87
CA LYS A 54 16.77 -2.37 12.81
C LYS A 54 17.95 -3.26 13.22
N ASP A 55 18.37 -3.19 14.48
CA ASP A 55 19.55 -3.91 14.99
C ASP A 55 19.20 -5.26 15.63
N VAL A 56 17.92 -5.65 15.64
CA VAL A 56 17.48 -6.91 16.24
C VAL A 56 17.69 -8.06 15.23
N PRO A 57 18.49 -9.10 15.56
CA PRO A 57 18.83 -10.19 14.64
C PRO A 57 17.70 -11.25 14.55
N LYS A 58 16.44 -10.83 14.59
CA LYS A 58 15.27 -11.70 14.48
C LYS A 58 14.53 -11.36 13.19
N LYS A 59 14.15 -12.40 12.43
CA LYS A 59 13.46 -12.25 11.14
C LYS A 59 12.26 -11.29 11.20
N ALA A 60 11.41 -11.42 12.22
CA ALA A 60 10.23 -10.56 12.36
C ALA A 60 10.57 -9.05 12.47
N TRP A 61 11.63 -8.68 13.18
CA TRP A 61 12.08 -7.29 13.30
C TRP A 61 12.78 -6.80 12.02
N GLN A 62 13.49 -7.68 11.33
CA GLN A 62 14.09 -7.37 10.02
C GLN A 62 13.01 -7.10 8.96
N ASP A 63 11.94 -7.90 8.95
CA ASP A 63 10.81 -7.69 8.04
C ASP A 63 10.11 -6.37 8.35
N VAL A 64 9.89 -6.06 9.63
CA VAL A 64 9.39 -4.74 10.06
C VAL A 64 10.32 -3.60 9.65
N ALA A 65 11.63 -3.75 9.83
CA ALA A 65 12.59 -2.74 9.45
C ALA A 65 12.53 -2.46 7.95
N LYS A 66 12.41 -3.51 7.12
CA LYS A 66 12.21 -3.38 5.66
C LYS A 66 10.91 -2.68 5.33
N LEU A 67 9.80 -3.01 6.00
CA LEU A 67 8.53 -2.32 5.82
C LEU A 67 8.67 -0.82 6.14
N LEU A 68 9.36 -0.48 7.23
CA LEU A 68 9.55 0.91 7.66
C LEU A 68 10.60 1.69 6.85
N THR A 69 11.50 1.03 6.10
CA THR A 69 12.44 1.74 5.21
C THR A 69 11.91 1.89 3.80
N ASN A 70 11.18 0.89 3.30
CA ASN A 70 10.69 0.82 1.93
C ASN A 70 9.16 0.88 1.85
N TRP A 71 8.50 1.53 2.82
CA TRP A 71 7.05 1.67 2.77
C TRP A 71 6.63 2.49 1.57
N LYS A 72 6.00 1.84 0.60
CA LYS A 72 5.27 2.53 -0.46
C LYS A 72 3.81 2.53 -0.05
N LYS A 73 3.20 3.72 0.01
CA LYS A 73 1.75 3.83 0.12
C LYS A 73 1.17 3.23 -1.15
N LEU A 74 0.70 2.00 -1.06
CA LEU A 74 0.08 1.32 -2.18
C LEU A 74 -1.31 1.92 -2.36
N GLU A 75 -1.40 2.86 -3.30
CA GLU A 75 -2.66 3.45 -3.70
C GLU A 75 -3.57 2.35 -4.27
N LYS A 76 -4.84 2.37 -3.89
CA LYS A 76 -5.82 1.44 -4.44
C LYS A 76 -6.76 2.21 -5.34
N ILE A 77 -7.09 1.62 -6.49
CA ILE A 77 -8.11 2.13 -7.39
C ILE A 77 -9.31 1.18 -7.40
N GLN A 78 -10.50 1.74 -7.46
CA GLN A 78 -11.70 0.96 -7.76
C GLN A 78 -11.76 0.75 -9.27
N VAL A 79 -11.93 -0.51 -9.69
CA VAL A 79 -12.17 -0.87 -11.08
C VAL A 79 -13.57 -1.46 -11.17
N ASP A 80 -14.43 -0.79 -11.93
CA ASP A 80 -15.81 -1.21 -12.16
C ASP A 80 -15.89 -2.13 -13.38
N PHE A 81 -16.63 -3.24 -13.26
CA PHE A 81 -16.94 -4.11 -14.39
C PHE A 81 -18.30 -3.74 -14.99
N LEU A 82 -18.42 -3.82 -16.32
CA LEU A 82 -19.66 -3.40 -17.02
C LEU A 82 -20.90 -4.21 -16.63
N ALA A 83 -20.73 -5.42 -16.08
CA ALA A 83 -21.82 -6.33 -15.75
C ALA A 83 -21.63 -7.09 -14.42
N ALA A 84 -20.53 -6.84 -13.72
CA ALA A 84 -20.23 -7.39 -12.41
C ALA A 84 -19.87 -6.22 -11.49
N GLY A 85 -19.73 -6.45 -10.18
CA GLY A 85 -19.46 -5.39 -9.21
C GLY A 85 -18.14 -4.64 -9.44
N ASN A 86 -17.47 -4.27 -8.36
CA ASN A 86 -16.17 -3.62 -8.43
C ASN A 86 -15.10 -4.45 -7.75
N VAL A 87 -13.86 -4.22 -8.15
CA VAL A 87 -12.69 -4.76 -7.47
C VAL A 87 -11.76 -3.61 -7.08
N MET A 88 -11.24 -3.67 -5.86
CA MET A 88 -10.22 -2.74 -5.40
C MET A 88 -8.85 -3.29 -5.79
N VAL A 89 -8.18 -2.62 -6.72
CA VAL A 89 -6.89 -3.05 -7.26
C VAL A 89 -5.77 -2.25 -6.62
N GLN A 90 -4.72 -2.93 -6.21
CA GLN A 90 -3.53 -2.30 -5.65
C GLN A 90 -2.60 -1.82 -6.75
N LEU A 91 -2.18 -0.55 -6.68
CA LEU A 91 -1.18 0.03 -7.57
C LEU A 91 0.22 -0.33 -7.07
N THR A 92 0.91 -1.22 -7.78
CA THR A 92 2.26 -1.69 -7.41
C THR A 92 3.31 -0.59 -7.46
N ASP A 93 3.13 0.38 -8.36
CA ASP A 93 4.07 1.46 -8.63
C ASP A 93 3.41 2.85 -8.50
N GLY A 94 2.30 2.94 -7.76
CA GLY A 94 1.53 4.17 -7.61
C GLY A 94 1.00 4.69 -8.95
N ALA A 95 1.09 6.00 -9.20
CA ALA A 95 0.62 6.63 -10.43
C ALA A 95 1.30 6.12 -11.72
N GLU A 96 2.49 5.52 -11.61
CA GLU A 96 3.23 4.95 -12.75
C GLU A 96 2.83 3.49 -13.04
N THR A 97 1.85 2.94 -12.31
CA THR A 97 1.40 1.57 -12.53
C THR A 97 0.78 1.44 -13.92
N SER A 98 1.36 0.56 -14.75
CA SER A 98 0.87 0.35 -16.12
C SER A 98 -0.50 -0.34 -16.15
N ALA A 99 -1.25 -0.14 -17.24
CA ALA A 99 -2.52 -0.83 -17.46
C ALA A 99 -2.37 -2.36 -17.45
N GLY A 100 -1.21 -2.88 -17.92
CA GLY A 100 -0.91 -4.31 -17.88
C GLY A 100 -0.73 -4.84 -16.45
N ALA A 101 -0.04 -4.08 -15.59
CA ALA A 101 0.12 -4.44 -14.18
C ALA A 101 -1.23 -4.43 -13.43
N ILE A 102 -2.08 -3.44 -13.70
CA ILE A 102 -3.45 -3.37 -13.15
C ILE A 102 -4.28 -4.59 -13.59
N LEU A 103 -4.25 -4.96 -14.88
CA LEU A 103 -4.95 -6.16 -15.38
C LEU A 103 -4.42 -7.45 -14.75
N GLY A 104 -3.11 -7.56 -14.55
CA GLY A 104 -2.49 -8.71 -13.87
C GLY A 104 -2.94 -8.83 -12.42
N GLU A 105 -3.05 -7.72 -11.70
CA GLU A 105 -3.55 -7.67 -10.33
C GLU A 105 -5.03 -8.08 -10.25
N ILE A 106 -5.88 -7.57 -11.16
CA ILE A 106 -7.29 -7.97 -11.29
C ILE A 106 -7.40 -9.48 -11.53
N GLY A 107 -6.57 -10.02 -12.42
CA GLY A 107 -6.57 -11.45 -12.72
C GLY A 107 -6.23 -12.31 -11.52
N ARG A 108 -5.27 -11.86 -10.69
CA ARG A 108 -4.91 -12.54 -9.45
C ARG A 108 -6.05 -12.51 -8.45
N GLU A 109 -6.66 -11.34 -8.23
CA GLU A 109 -7.72 -11.15 -7.24
C GLU A 109 -8.98 -11.96 -7.60
N LEU A 110 -9.32 -12.04 -8.89
CA LEU A 110 -10.49 -12.74 -9.39
C LEU A 110 -10.21 -14.19 -9.82
N SER A 111 -8.99 -14.68 -9.63
CA SER A 111 -8.56 -16.02 -10.07
C SER A 111 -8.80 -16.28 -11.56
N ILE A 112 -8.57 -15.28 -12.41
CA ILE A 112 -8.72 -15.36 -13.87
C ILE A 112 -7.40 -15.79 -14.51
N GLU A 113 -7.45 -16.79 -15.39
CA GLU A 113 -6.29 -17.26 -16.13
C GLU A 113 -5.69 -16.20 -17.09
N SER A 114 -4.36 -16.22 -17.25
CA SER A 114 -3.62 -15.25 -18.07
C SER A 114 -4.08 -15.19 -19.54
N ASN A 115 -4.55 -16.29 -20.11
CA ASN A 115 -5.07 -16.29 -21.49
C ASN A 115 -6.42 -15.56 -21.58
N THR A 116 -7.26 -15.72 -20.57
CA THR A 116 -8.58 -15.07 -20.45
C THR A 116 -8.42 -13.57 -20.19
N LEU A 117 -7.40 -13.17 -19.42
CA LEU A 117 -7.08 -11.75 -19.19
C LEU A 117 -6.80 -10.95 -20.49
N LYS A 118 -6.25 -11.59 -21.52
CA LYS A 118 -5.98 -10.95 -22.82
C LYS A 118 -7.25 -10.52 -23.56
N LEU A 119 -8.41 -11.04 -23.16
CA LEU A 119 -9.70 -10.68 -23.74
C LEU A 119 -10.24 -9.35 -23.17
N PHE A 120 -9.67 -8.87 -22.07
CA PHE A 120 -10.10 -7.64 -21.41
C PHE A 120 -9.18 -6.47 -21.72
N ALA A 121 -9.72 -5.26 -21.57
CA ALA A 121 -8.99 -4.01 -21.68
C ALA A 121 -9.48 -3.03 -20.62
N LEU A 122 -8.60 -2.15 -20.17
CA LEU A 122 -8.97 -1.06 -19.27
C LEU A 122 -9.48 0.14 -20.06
N TRP A 123 -10.50 0.80 -19.52
CA TRP A 123 -11.09 2.01 -20.09
C TRP A 123 -11.13 3.08 -19.01
N VAL A 124 -10.81 4.31 -19.41
CA VAL A 124 -11.05 5.48 -18.55
C VAL A 124 -12.31 6.15 -19.04
N CYS A 125 -13.28 6.27 -18.13
CA CYS A 125 -14.59 6.85 -18.40
C CYS A 125 -14.76 8.10 -17.54
N SER A 126 -15.36 9.14 -18.09
CA SER A 126 -15.84 10.32 -17.37
C SER A 126 -17.17 10.73 -17.99
N GLU A 127 -18.09 11.34 -17.23
CA GLU A 127 -19.39 11.80 -17.75
C GLU A 127 -19.23 12.74 -18.95
N SER A 128 -18.12 13.48 -19.02
CA SER A 128 -17.81 14.43 -20.09
C SER A 128 -16.91 13.86 -21.20
N LEU A 129 -16.46 12.59 -21.09
CA LEU A 129 -15.47 12.01 -21.99
C LEU A 129 -16.02 10.73 -22.64
N SER A 130 -16.16 10.72 -23.96
CA SER A 130 -16.47 9.50 -24.72
C SER A 130 -15.36 8.47 -24.52
N LYS A 131 -15.75 7.28 -24.04
CA LYS A 131 -14.93 6.12 -23.65
C LYS A 131 -13.55 6.04 -24.33
N LEU A 132 -12.48 6.30 -23.59
CA LEU A 132 -11.10 6.15 -24.05
C LEU A 132 -10.59 4.75 -23.71
N LYS A 133 -10.25 3.97 -24.75
CA LYS A 133 -9.67 2.62 -24.59
C LYS A 133 -8.17 2.75 -24.34
N ILE A 134 -7.71 2.26 -23.18
CA ILE A 134 -6.28 2.13 -22.92
C ILE A 134 -5.86 0.75 -23.43
N VAL A 135 -5.03 0.73 -24.47
CA VAL A 135 -4.46 -0.50 -25.02
C VAL A 135 -3.14 -0.76 -24.30
N PRO A 136 -2.90 -1.96 -23.74
CA PRO A 136 -1.60 -2.30 -23.16
C PRO A 136 -0.51 -2.16 -24.23
N SER A 137 0.62 -1.51 -23.89
CA SER A 137 1.74 -1.43 -24.82
C SER A 137 2.27 -2.83 -25.11
N GLN A 138 2.34 -3.21 -26.38
CA GLN A 138 3.03 -4.43 -26.78
C GLN A 138 4.54 -4.17 -26.71
N TYR A 139 5.17 -4.61 -25.62
CA TYR A 139 6.62 -4.76 -25.52
C TYR A 139 6.92 -6.10 -24.86
#